data_AF-L1JQI6-F1
#
_entry.id   AF-L1JQI6-F1
#
_cell.length_a   1.000
_cell.length_b   1.000
_cell.length_c   1.000
_cell.angle_alpha   90.00
_cell.angle_beta   90.00
_cell.angle_gamma   90.00
#
_symmetry.space_group_name_H-M   'P 1'
#
loop_
_entity.id
_entity.type
_entity.pdbx_description
1 polymer ?
#
loop_
_entity_poly.entity_id
_entity_poly.type
_entity_poly.pdbx_seq_one_letter_code
_entity_poly.pdbx_strand_id
1 'polypeptide(L)'
;MADGATQLEAQRLTACVEDAVDKLSLLAMLETDGSHAELIQMRSDEAGRLLDQHNALMRMYQNGIDMRKQLAGGSRIQYNANEEKISNIASSLRQATKTLTRNLQENVLYFLPLYILIALPYNRLIWKEIYRRSGGRVGKFDTVRIKVEKEGEWRTHIMNTIAREKELSEKTSELRDSLAQERMEMTRIITMKDEKIADLKVGHQEELVNQRHDVTMMISYINKDANALKECEKRIWSREVSSLKGRIERCQREIDVENKAHANQESFLRQKIEENTRREEEVDRIYDKDTSELQNKLEIMRTERDEVLLRLKELEEAYDRDVAERALKSEAQRKQREEEAARAAGEQRSLEASILLQCNYRMHVARVTLSDIRNPKKGKKGGKKKK
;
A
#
# COMPACT_ATOMS: atom_id res chain seq x y z
N MET A 1 -38.59 121.01 -53.45
CA MET A 1 -37.86 121.98 -52.60
C MET A 1 -38.57 122.00 -51.25
N ALA A 2 -38.00 121.77 -50.08
CA ALA A 2 -36.61 121.67 -49.65
C ALA A 2 -36.51 120.72 -48.42
N ASP A 3 -35.30 120.23 -48.19
CA ASP A 3 -34.73 119.67 -46.96
C ASP A 3 -35.37 118.43 -46.34
N GLY A 4 -35.02 117.28 -46.92
CA GLY A 4 -34.82 116.06 -46.15
C GLY A 4 -33.48 116.18 -45.45
N ALA A 5 -33.49 116.22 -44.11
CA ALA A 5 -32.26 116.15 -43.33
C ALA A 5 -31.42 114.97 -43.83
N THR A 6 -30.24 115.26 -44.33
CA THR A 6 -29.34 114.24 -44.89
C THR A 6 -29.01 113.25 -43.77
N GLN A 7 -28.85 111.96 -44.08
CA GLN A 7 -28.53 110.92 -43.09
C GLN A 7 -27.34 111.28 -42.19
N LEU A 8 -26.42 112.10 -42.72
CA LEU A 8 -25.30 112.70 -42.02
C LEU A 8 -25.74 113.71 -40.94
N GLU A 9 -26.74 114.54 -41.19
CA GLU A 9 -27.31 115.47 -40.20
C GLU A 9 -28.04 114.72 -39.09
N ALA A 10 -28.77 113.65 -39.41
CA ALA A 10 -29.40 112.80 -38.40
C ALA A 10 -28.36 112.14 -37.49
N GLN A 11 -27.28 111.59 -38.06
CA GLN A 11 -26.18 111.01 -37.28
C GLN A 11 -25.43 112.04 -36.42
N ARG A 12 -25.19 113.25 -36.94
CA ARG A 12 -24.59 114.35 -36.16
C ARG A 12 -25.50 114.78 -35.01
N LEU A 13 -26.81 114.82 -35.23
CA LEU A 13 -27.77 115.14 -34.19
C LEU A 13 -27.79 114.06 -33.10
N THR A 14 -27.77 112.78 -33.48
CA THR A 14 -27.69 111.65 -32.54
C THR A 14 -26.41 111.73 -31.71
N ALA A 15 -25.25 111.93 -32.34
CA ALA A 15 -23.98 112.03 -31.64
C ALA A 15 -23.92 113.22 -30.66
N CYS A 16 -24.47 114.38 -31.03
CA CYS A 16 -24.57 115.52 -30.12
C CYS A 16 -25.53 115.25 -28.93
N VAL A 17 -26.61 114.50 -29.16
CA VAL A 17 -27.55 114.13 -28.09
C VAL A 17 -26.92 113.12 -27.15
N GLU A 18 -26.22 112.12 -27.67
CA GLU A 18 -25.48 111.13 -26.87
C GLU A 18 -24.41 111.80 -26.00
N ASP A 19 -23.57 112.67 -26.57
CA ASP A 19 -22.53 113.40 -25.82
C ASP A 19 -23.13 114.34 -24.75
N ALA A 20 -24.29 114.96 -25.03
CA ALA A 20 -24.99 115.77 -24.03
C ALA A 20 -25.59 114.92 -22.89
N VAL A 21 -26.10 113.73 -23.21
CA VAL A 21 -26.61 112.77 -22.22
C VAL A 21 -25.47 112.28 -21.32
N ASP A 22 -24.33 111.91 -21.89
CA ASP A 22 -23.17 111.44 -21.12
C ASP A 22 -22.64 112.51 -20.15
N LYS A 23 -22.56 113.78 -20.60
CA LYS A 23 -22.16 114.91 -19.76
C LYS A 23 -23.15 115.18 -18.63
N LEU A 24 -24.45 115.05 -18.89
CA LEU A 24 -25.48 115.20 -17.87
C LEU A 24 -25.48 114.03 -16.87
N SER A 25 -25.20 112.81 -17.32
CA SER A 25 -25.03 111.64 -16.44
C SER A 25 -23.81 111.78 -15.52
N LEU A 26 -22.69 112.35 -16.00
CA LEU A 26 -21.52 112.66 -15.18
C LEU A 26 -21.82 113.73 -14.11
N LEU A 27 -22.59 114.77 -14.45
CA LEU A 27 -23.04 115.78 -13.50
C LEU A 27 -23.94 115.18 -12.42
N ALA A 28 -24.85 114.28 -12.79
CA ALA A 28 -25.71 113.58 -11.84
C ALA A 28 -24.94 112.67 -10.87
N MET A 29 -23.79 112.12 -11.30
CA MET A 29 -22.89 111.36 -10.40
C MET A 29 -22.10 112.25 -9.45
N LEU A 30 -21.85 113.52 -9.80
CA LEU A 30 -21.10 114.48 -8.97
C LEU A 30 -21.99 115.18 -7.93
N GLU A 31 -23.31 115.28 -8.14
CA GLU A 31 -24.24 115.93 -7.21
C GLU A 31 -24.69 115.03 -6.03
N THR A 32 -24.34 113.75 -6.00
CA THR A 32 -24.70 112.86 -4.88
C THR A 32 -23.66 112.94 -3.74
N ASP A 33 -24.07 113.51 -2.60
CA ASP A 33 -23.29 113.68 -1.37
C ASP A 33 -22.48 112.42 -0.95
N GLY A 34 -21.24 112.64 -0.47
CA GLY A 34 -20.25 111.60 -0.13
C GLY A 34 -20.66 110.54 0.89
N SER A 35 -21.81 110.68 1.56
CA SER A 35 -22.36 109.68 2.49
C SER A 35 -22.78 108.37 1.79
N HIS A 36 -23.11 108.42 0.50
CA HIS A 36 -23.56 107.22 -0.23
C HIS A 36 -22.42 106.31 -0.69
N ALA A 37 -21.25 106.87 -1.01
CA ALA A 37 -20.07 106.10 -1.38
C ALA A 37 -19.56 105.24 -0.21
N GLU A 38 -19.56 105.81 1.00
CA GLU A 38 -19.16 105.09 2.22
C GLU A 38 -20.12 103.94 2.56
N LEU A 39 -21.43 104.11 2.36
CA LEU A 39 -22.43 103.07 2.58
C LEU A 39 -22.30 101.89 1.59
N ILE A 40 -21.97 102.19 0.32
CA ILE A 40 -21.69 101.17 -0.69
C ILE A 40 -20.42 100.40 -0.34
N GLN A 41 -19.37 101.10 0.09
CA GLN A 41 -18.11 100.47 0.48
C GLN A 41 -18.27 99.58 1.72
N MET A 42 -18.90 100.09 2.79
CA MET A 42 -19.15 99.30 4.01
C MET A 42 -19.96 98.02 3.76
N ARG A 43 -20.93 98.06 2.85
CA ARG A 43 -21.73 96.86 2.51
C ARG A 43 -21.00 95.91 1.58
N SER A 44 -20.15 96.42 0.69
CA SER A 44 -19.23 95.60 -0.11
C SER A 44 -18.22 94.87 0.76
N ASP A 45 -17.69 95.54 1.78
CA ASP A 45 -16.75 94.97 2.75
C ASP A 45 -17.43 93.89 3.61
N GLU A 46 -18.68 94.10 4.02
CA GLU A 46 -19.47 93.09 4.75
C GLU A 46 -19.80 91.87 3.87
N ALA A 47 -20.13 92.07 2.59
CA ALA A 47 -20.31 90.97 1.64
C ALA A 47 -19.02 90.19 1.42
N GLY A 48 -17.87 90.88 1.32
CA GLY A 48 -16.55 90.27 1.26
C GLY A 48 -16.24 89.41 2.50
N ARG A 49 -16.51 89.94 3.70
CA ARG A 49 -16.34 89.22 4.97
C ARG A 49 -17.21 87.97 5.05
N LEU A 50 -18.47 88.05 4.65
CA LEU A 50 -19.39 86.91 4.62
C LEU A 50 -18.97 85.85 3.60
N LEU A 51 -18.41 86.27 2.47
CA LEU A 51 -17.89 85.38 1.44
C LEU A 51 -16.64 84.62 1.94
N ASP A 52 -15.72 85.31 2.62
CA ASP A 52 -14.53 84.70 3.22
C ASP A 52 -14.91 83.69 4.32
N GLN A 53 -15.89 84.03 5.16
CA GLN A 53 -16.42 83.12 6.17
C GLN A 53 -17.06 81.88 5.53
N HIS A 54 -17.81 82.05 4.44
CA HIS A 54 -18.42 80.94 3.70
C HIS A 54 -17.34 80.03 3.06
N ASN A 55 -16.31 80.63 2.45
CA ASN A 55 -15.19 79.90 1.85
C ASN A 55 -14.36 79.15 2.89
N ALA A 56 -14.13 79.72 4.07
CA ALA A 56 -13.44 79.05 5.17
C ALA A 56 -14.21 77.80 5.64
N LEU A 57 -15.53 77.91 5.81
CA LEU A 57 -16.39 76.77 6.18
C LEU A 57 -16.40 75.68 5.09
N MET A 58 -16.39 76.06 3.82
CA MET A 58 -16.26 75.09 2.71
C MET A 58 -14.94 74.33 2.76
N ARG A 59 -13.82 75.01 3.02
CA ARG A 59 -12.51 74.35 3.18
C ARG A 59 -12.49 73.40 4.38
N MET A 60 -13.06 73.81 5.51
CA MET A 60 -13.17 72.94 6.69
C MET A 60 -14.05 71.71 6.44
N TYR A 61 -15.15 71.88 5.71
CA TYR A 61 -16.03 70.78 5.32
C TYR A 61 -15.33 69.78 4.41
N GLN A 62 -14.61 70.27 3.40
CA GLN A 62 -13.82 69.45 2.48
C GLN A 62 -12.73 68.66 3.22
N ASN A 63 -11.99 69.32 4.12
CA ASN A 63 -10.99 68.65 4.97
C ASN A 63 -11.62 67.54 5.85
N GLY A 64 -12.83 67.76 6.38
CA GLY A 64 -13.55 66.75 7.14
C GLY A 64 -13.92 65.53 6.30
N ILE A 65 -14.37 65.73 5.06
CA ILE A 65 -14.66 64.65 4.10
C ILE A 65 -13.41 63.86 3.77
N ASP A 66 -12.29 64.54 3.51
CA ASP A 66 -11.03 63.87 3.16
C ASP A 66 -10.48 63.08 4.36
N MET A 67 -10.62 63.60 5.58
CA MET A 67 -10.30 62.88 6.81
C MET A 67 -11.22 61.68 7.04
N ARG A 68 -12.50 61.75 6.65
CA ARG A 68 -13.43 60.61 6.70
C ARG A 68 -12.99 59.48 5.77
N LYS A 69 -12.53 59.82 4.56
CA LYS A 69 -11.99 58.83 3.61
C LYS A 69 -10.74 58.15 4.16
N GLN A 70 -9.87 58.89 4.86
CA GLN A 70 -8.68 58.32 5.50
C GLN A 70 -9.01 57.44 6.72
N LEU A 71 -10.09 57.75 7.45
CA LEU A 71 -10.55 56.99 8.60
C LEU A 71 -11.46 55.80 8.23
N ALA A 72 -11.75 55.59 6.94
CA ALA A 72 -12.53 54.45 6.46
C ALA A 72 -11.75 53.14 6.67
N GLY A 73 -12.18 52.33 7.64
CA GLY A 73 -11.49 51.12 8.08
C GLY A 73 -10.64 51.28 9.35
N GLY A 74 -10.61 52.49 9.94
CA GLY A 74 -9.89 52.79 11.20
C GLY A 74 -10.77 52.68 12.46
N SER A 75 -10.36 53.35 13.55
CA SER A 75 -11.08 53.35 14.83
C SER A 75 -12.50 53.91 14.71
N ARG A 76 -13.50 53.11 15.10
CA ARG A 76 -14.93 53.46 15.04
C ARG A 76 -15.27 54.72 15.86
N ILE A 77 -14.54 54.99 16.94
CA ILE A 77 -14.74 56.18 17.79
C ILE A 77 -14.31 57.45 17.05
N GLN A 78 -13.16 57.41 16.38
CA GLN A 78 -12.65 58.55 15.62
C GLN A 78 -13.47 58.83 14.36
N TYR A 79 -13.98 57.77 13.71
CA TYR A 79 -14.89 57.90 12.58
C TYR A 79 -16.19 58.61 12.97
N ASN A 80 -16.83 58.19 14.06
CA ASN A 80 -18.06 58.81 14.56
C ASN A 80 -17.85 60.27 15.00
N ALA A 81 -16.73 60.58 15.68
CA ALA A 81 -16.40 61.95 16.05
C ALA A 81 -16.14 62.86 14.83
N ASN A 82 -15.61 62.30 13.73
CA ASN A 82 -15.44 63.05 12.49
C ASN A 82 -16.78 63.28 11.76
N GLU A 83 -17.68 62.29 11.76
CA GLU A 83 -19.06 62.46 11.25
C GLU A 83 -19.82 63.57 11.99
N GLU A 84 -19.71 63.63 13.32
CA GLU A 84 -20.33 64.70 14.11
C GLU A 84 -19.77 66.09 13.74
N LYS A 85 -18.45 66.20 13.56
CA LYS A 85 -17.81 67.45 13.11
C LYS A 85 -18.27 67.86 11.71
N ILE A 86 -18.37 66.93 10.77
CA ILE A 86 -18.86 67.19 9.41
C ILE A 86 -20.32 67.68 9.46
N SER A 87 -21.16 67.05 10.28
CA SER A 87 -22.56 67.45 10.47
C SER A 87 -22.69 68.87 11.02
N ASN A 88 -21.90 69.22 12.04
CA ASN A 88 -21.88 70.57 12.62
C ASN A 88 -21.42 71.62 11.62
N ILE A 89 -20.33 71.35 10.86
CA ILE A 89 -19.84 72.26 9.82
C ILE A 89 -20.86 72.43 8.69
N ALA A 90 -21.56 71.36 8.29
CA ALA A 90 -22.60 71.42 7.27
C ALA A 90 -23.77 72.32 7.70
N SER A 91 -24.17 72.24 8.98
CA SER A 91 -25.21 73.11 9.54
C SER A 91 -24.78 74.58 9.52
N SER A 92 -23.57 74.88 9.99
CA SER A 92 -23.00 76.24 9.94
C SER A 92 -22.84 76.77 8.51
N LEU A 93 -22.47 75.91 7.55
CA LEU A 93 -22.35 76.28 6.14
C LEU A 93 -23.71 76.67 5.56
N ARG A 94 -24.78 75.90 5.84
CA ARG A 94 -26.15 76.26 5.42
C ARG A 94 -26.60 77.61 5.97
N GLN A 95 -26.28 77.89 7.24
CA GLN A 95 -26.61 79.16 7.86
C GLN A 95 -25.82 80.32 7.25
N ALA A 96 -24.52 80.13 6.98
CA ALA A 96 -23.68 81.12 6.30
C ALA A 96 -24.18 81.41 4.87
N THR A 97 -24.55 80.38 4.10
CA THR A 97 -25.14 80.54 2.76
C THR A 97 -26.44 81.35 2.83
N LYS A 98 -27.32 81.05 3.78
CA LYS A 98 -28.58 81.79 3.95
C LYS A 98 -28.34 83.28 4.23
N THR A 99 -27.38 83.59 5.11
CA THR A 99 -27.01 84.97 5.45
C THR A 99 -26.39 85.71 4.27
N LEU A 100 -25.50 85.05 3.51
CA LEU A 100 -24.88 85.62 2.31
C LEU A 100 -25.92 85.92 1.22
N THR A 101 -26.80 84.96 0.90
CA THR A 101 -27.85 85.17 -0.10
C THR A 101 -28.80 86.29 0.28
N ARG A 102 -29.18 86.40 1.57
CA ARG A 102 -30.02 87.50 2.05
C ARG A 102 -29.32 88.86 1.90
N ASN A 103 -28.04 88.94 2.28
CA ASN A 103 -27.25 90.17 2.15
C ASN A 103 -27.13 90.61 0.67
N LEU A 104 -26.86 89.67 -0.25
CA LEU A 104 -26.80 89.95 -1.68
C LEU A 104 -28.15 90.40 -2.26
N GLN A 105 -29.26 89.81 -1.82
CA GLN A 105 -30.61 90.23 -2.23
C GLN A 105 -30.97 91.65 -1.75
N GLU A 106 -30.61 91.98 -0.51
CA GLU A 106 -30.81 93.31 0.07
C GLU A 106 -29.97 94.39 -0.65
N ASN A 107 -28.81 94.03 -1.23
CA ASN A 107 -27.97 94.95 -2.01
C ASN A 107 -28.52 95.27 -3.42
N VAL A 108 -29.20 94.33 -4.07
CA VAL A 108 -29.76 94.55 -5.43
C VAL A 108 -31.00 95.45 -5.42
N LEU A 109 -31.81 95.37 -4.36
CA LEU A 109 -33.07 96.12 -4.25
C LEU A 109 -32.91 97.63 -4.02
N TYR A 110 -31.72 98.12 -3.64
CA TYR A 110 -31.43 99.55 -3.47
C TYR A 110 -30.95 100.25 -4.75
N PHE A 111 -30.40 99.53 -5.72
CA PHE A 111 -29.93 100.10 -6.99
C PHE A 111 -31.08 100.47 -7.94
N LEU A 112 -32.18 99.71 -7.90
CA LEU A 112 -33.31 99.87 -8.81
C LEU A 112 -34.09 101.18 -8.59
N PRO A 113 -34.42 101.59 -7.34
CA PRO A 113 -35.09 102.86 -7.08
C PRO A 113 -34.24 104.09 -7.47
N LEU A 114 -32.90 103.98 -7.34
CA LEU A 114 -31.97 105.07 -7.64
C LEU A 114 -31.89 105.38 -9.15
N TYR A 115 -31.82 104.34 -9.98
CA TYR A 115 -31.86 104.46 -11.45
C TYR A 115 -33.19 105.07 -11.94
N ILE A 116 -34.30 104.64 -11.34
CA ILE A 116 -35.65 105.10 -11.70
C ILE A 116 -35.84 106.58 -11.35
N LEU A 117 -35.33 107.04 -10.20
CA LEU A 117 -35.48 108.42 -9.74
C LEU A 117 -34.73 109.44 -10.62
N ILE A 118 -33.56 109.05 -11.16
CA ILE A 118 -32.68 109.94 -11.93
C ILE A 118 -33.01 109.88 -13.44
N ALA A 119 -33.35 108.71 -13.99
CA ALA A 119 -33.47 108.53 -15.44
C ALA A 119 -34.83 108.92 -16.05
N LEU A 120 -35.94 108.85 -15.29
CA LEU A 120 -37.29 109.09 -15.83
C LEU A 120 -37.62 110.56 -16.14
N PRO A 121 -37.25 111.56 -15.32
CA PRO A 121 -37.52 112.97 -15.61
C PRO A 121 -36.73 113.45 -16.84
N TYR A 122 -35.50 112.98 -16.98
CA TYR A 122 -34.58 113.35 -18.06
C TYR A 122 -34.98 112.78 -19.43
N ASN A 123 -35.40 111.51 -19.48
CA ASN A 123 -35.90 110.91 -20.73
C ASN A 123 -37.16 111.63 -21.25
N ARG A 124 -38.02 112.12 -20.34
CA ARG A 124 -39.24 112.85 -20.71
C ARG A 124 -38.96 114.22 -21.35
N LEU A 125 -37.85 114.86 -21.00
CA LEU A 125 -37.37 116.10 -21.62
C LEU A 125 -36.81 115.86 -23.02
N ILE A 126 -36.07 114.76 -23.22
CA ILE A 126 -35.51 114.37 -24.52
C ILE A 126 -36.62 114.07 -25.53
N TRP A 127 -37.65 113.31 -25.15
CA TRP A 127 -38.79 113.01 -26.04
C TRP A 127 -39.59 114.26 -26.42
N LYS A 128 -39.75 115.22 -25.50
CA LYS A 128 -40.42 116.51 -25.80
C LYS A 128 -39.63 117.37 -26.78
N GLU A 129 -38.30 117.31 -26.75
CA GLU A 129 -37.45 118.07 -27.68
C GLU A 129 -37.41 117.42 -29.07
N ILE A 130 -37.39 116.09 -29.15
CA ILE A 130 -37.46 115.33 -30.41
C ILE A 130 -38.82 115.53 -31.10
N TYR A 131 -39.93 115.53 -30.35
CA TYR A 131 -41.25 115.80 -30.91
C TYR A 131 -41.39 117.25 -31.42
N ARG A 132 -40.76 118.22 -30.75
CA ARG A 132 -40.77 119.63 -31.16
C ARG A 132 -39.92 119.87 -32.42
N ARG A 133 -38.74 119.23 -32.52
CA ARG A 133 -37.83 119.39 -33.68
C ARG A 133 -38.26 118.61 -34.92
N SER A 134 -38.98 117.49 -34.77
CA SER A 134 -39.41 116.67 -35.91
C SER A 134 -40.67 117.18 -36.64
N GLY A 135 -41.27 118.29 -36.19
CA GLY A 135 -42.34 118.99 -36.91
C GLY A 135 -43.53 118.10 -37.30
N GLY A 136 -43.87 117.11 -36.46
CA GLY A 136 -44.99 116.20 -36.72
C GLY A 136 -44.82 115.25 -37.91
N ARG A 137 -43.63 115.16 -38.51
CA ARG A 137 -43.34 114.24 -39.64
C ARG A 137 -42.92 112.85 -39.18
N VAL A 138 -43.71 112.25 -38.28
CA VAL A 138 -43.65 110.81 -38.01
C VAL A 138 -44.62 110.13 -38.99
N GLY A 139 -44.13 109.12 -39.72
CA GLY A 139 -44.74 108.59 -40.94
C GLY A 139 -46.23 108.21 -40.90
N LYS A 140 -46.84 108.20 -42.10
CA LYS A 140 -48.25 107.86 -42.35
C LYS A 140 -48.66 106.54 -41.66
N PHE A 141 -49.81 106.57 -40.99
CA PHE A 141 -50.38 105.52 -40.12
C PHE A 141 -50.35 104.10 -40.71
N ASP A 142 -50.58 103.95 -42.02
CA ASP A 142 -50.63 102.62 -42.67
C ASP A 142 -49.29 101.87 -42.68
N THR A 143 -48.16 102.59 -42.74
CA THR A 143 -46.82 101.98 -42.71
C THR A 143 -46.50 101.43 -41.32
N VAL A 144 -47.00 102.10 -40.29
CA VAL A 144 -46.90 101.66 -38.89
C VAL A 144 -47.82 100.48 -38.66
N ARG A 145 -49.05 100.50 -39.20
CA ARG A 145 -50.00 99.39 -39.11
C ARG A 145 -49.45 98.08 -39.69
N ILE A 146 -48.89 98.09 -40.90
CA ILE A 146 -48.32 96.87 -41.52
C ILE A 146 -47.13 96.34 -40.72
N LYS A 147 -46.27 97.23 -40.19
CA LYS A 147 -45.17 96.83 -39.32
C LYS A 147 -45.67 96.24 -38.00
N VAL A 148 -46.72 96.81 -37.41
CA VAL A 148 -47.35 96.30 -36.19
C VAL A 148 -48.03 94.95 -36.41
N GLU A 149 -48.71 94.75 -37.54
CA GLU A 149 -49.32 93.46 -37.91
C GLU A 149 -48.23 92.39 -38.12
N LYS A 150 -47.16 92.68 -38.87
CA LYS A 150 -46.01 91.77 -39.04
C LYS A 150 -45.29 91.49 -37.73
N GLU A 151 -45.12 92.49 -36.86
CA GLU A 151 -44.60 92.27 -35.51
C GLU A 151 -45.56 91.43 -34.67
N GLY A 152 -46.87 91.55 -34.86
CA GLY A 152 -47.88 90.72 -34.21
C GLY A 152 -47.76 89.25 -34.61
N GLU A 153 -47.67 88.97 -35.91
CA GLU A 153 -47.44 87.63 -36.46
C GLU A 153 -46.09 87.04 -36.04
N TRP A 154 -45.04 87.87 -36.00
CA TRP A 154 -43.73 87.46 -35.51
C TRP A 154 -43.76 87.12 -34.01
N ARG A 155 -44.46 87.93 -33.20
CA ARG A 155 -44.65 87.67 -31.76
C ARG A 155 -45.42 86.37 -31.53
N THR A 156 -46.47 86.09 -32.29
CA THR A 156 -47.21 84.83 -32.16
C THR A 156 -46.37 83.63 -32.61
N HIS A 157 -45.56 83.78 -33.67
CA HIS A 157 -44.62 82.74 -34.09
C HIS A 157 -43.55 82.43 -33.03
N ILE A 158 -42.98 83.47 -32.41
CA ILE A 158 -42.04 83.30 -31.28
C ILE A 158 -42.74 82.62 -30.10
N MET A 159 -43.94 83.06 -29.72
CA MET A 159 -44.69 82.43 -28.62
C MET A 159 -44.96 80.95 -28.87
N ASN A 160 -45.37 80.57 -30.09
CA ASN A 160 -45.59 79.18 -30.47
C ASN A 160 -44.30 78.36 -30.45
N THR A 161 -43.17 78.96 -30.85
CA THR A 161 -41.86 78.30 -30.81
C THR A 161 -41.40 78.06 -29.38
N ILE A 162 -41.55 79.07 -28.51
CA ILE A 162 -41.27 78.95 -27.07
C ILE A 162 -42.16 77.88 -26.43
N ALA A 163 -43.45 77.82 -26.79
CA ALA A 163 -44.35 76.79 -26.28
C ALA A 163 -43.91 75.38 -26.68
N ARG A 164 -43.53 75.17 -27.95
CA ARG A 164 -42.98 73.90 -28.43
C ARG A 164 -41.65 73.53 -27.78
N GLU A 165 -40.76 74.51 -27.60
CA GLU A 165 -39.48 74.29 -26.91
C GLU A 165 -39.69 73.89 -25.46
N LYS A 166 -40.65 74.53 -24.76
CA LYS A 166 -41.04 74.13 -23.40
C LYS A 166 -41.60 72.71 -23.37
N GLU A 167 -42.52 72.36 -24.26
CA GLU A 167 -43.09 71.01 -24.34
C GLU A 167 -42.01 69.95 -24.64
N LEU A 168 -41.08 70.24 -25.55
CA LEU A 168 -39.94 69.36 -25.83
C LEU A 168 -38.98 69.28 -24.63
N SER A 169 -38.73 70.40 -23.95
CA SER A 169 -37.91 70.43 -22.74
C SER A 169 -38.53 69.58 -21.64
N GLU A 170 -39.85 69.67 -21.42
CA GLU A 170 -40.59 68.83 -20.47
C GLU A 170 -40.47 67.36 -20.85
N LYS A 171 -40.73 66.97 -22.11
CA LYS A 171 -40.57 65.58 -22.58
C LYS A 171 -39.14 65.07 -22.43
N THR A 172 -38.13 65.90 -22.72
CA THR A 172 -36.73 65.49 -22.52
C THR A 172 -36.38 65.35 -21.04
N SER A 173 -37.01 66.12 -20.16
CA SER A 173 -36.88 65.97 -18.71
C SER A 173 -37.52 64.65 -18.25
N GLU A 174 -38.74 64.37 -18.67
CA GLU A 174 -39.45 63.12 -18.37
C GLU A 174 -38.66 61.89 -18.84
N LEU A 175 -38.11 61.93 -20.05
CA LEU A 175 -37.27 60.85 -20.58
C LEU A 175 -35.96 60.70 -19.80
N ARG A 176 -35.34 61.80 -19.35
CA ARG A 176 -34.14 61.75 -18.49
C ARG A 176 -34.47 61.12 -17.14
N ASP A 177 -35.61 61.47 -16.55
CA ASP A 177 -36.05 60.94 -15.27
C ASP A 177 -36.40 59.44 -15.40
N SER A 178 -37.11 59.06 -16.46
CA SER A 178 -37.40 57.65 -16.77
C SER A 178 -36.11 56.84 -16.99
N LEU A 179 -35.16 57.37 -17.77
CA LEU A 179 -33.86 56.72 -17.97
C LEU A 179 -33.07 56.60 -16.67
N ALA A 180 -33.12 57.61 -15.79
CA ALA A 180 -32.48 57.57 -14.49
C ALA A 180 -33.11 56.49 -13.59
N GLN A 181 -34.44 56.39 -13.58
CA GLN A 181 -35.16 55.34 -12.84
C GLN A 181 -34.83 53.94 -13.37
N GLU A 182 -34.80 53.73 -14.68
CA GLU A 182 -34.42 52.44 -15.26
C GLU A 182 -32.98 52.05 -14.91
N ARG A 183 -32.04 53.01 -14.95
CA ARG A 183 -30.66 52.77 -14.53
C ARG A 183 -30.56 52.40 -13.05
N MET A 184 -31.34 53.06 -12.19
CA MET A 184 -31.40 52.73 -10.77
C MET A 184 -31.98 51.32 -10.54
N GLU A 185 -33.08 50.97 -11.20
CA GLU A 185 -33.67 49.63 -11.05
C GLU A 185 -32.77 48.54 -11.64
N MET A 186 -32.12 48.78 -12.77
CA MET A 186 -31.14 47.84 -13.34
C MET A 186 -29.98 47.61 -12.36
N THR A 187 -29.45 48.67 -11.75
CA THR A 187 -28.40 48.57 -10.73
C THR A 187 -28.89 47.77 -9.53
N ARG A 188 -30.12 48.02 -9.06
CA ARG A 188 -30.76 47.29 -7.96
C ARG A 188 -30.92 45.80 -8.27
N ILE A 189 -31.34 45.46 -9.48
CA ILE A 189 -31.48 44.07 -9.93
C ILE A 189 -30.11 43.39 -10.00
N ILE A 190 -29.09 44.09 -10.49
CA ILE A 190 -27.72 43.56 -10.54
C ILE A 190 -27.22 43.27 -9.12
N THR A 191 -27.37 44.21 -8.18
CA THR A 191 -26.93 43.99 -6.79
C THR A 191 -27.67 42.83 -6.14
N MET A 192 -28.99 42.71 -6.35
CA MET A 192 -29.77 41.56 -5.85
C MET A 192 -29.33 40.23 -6.46
N LYS A 193 -28.96 40.21 -7.75
CA LYS A 193 -28.44 39.00 -8.40
C LYS A 193 -27.06 38.66 -7.87
N ASP A 194 -26.19 39.64 -7.66
CA ASP A 194 -24.86 39.45 -7.11
C ASP A 194 -24.91 38.93 -5.67
N GLU A 195 -25.81 39.45 -4.84
CA GLU A 195 -26.11 38.92 -3.50
C GLU A 195 -26.55 37.46 -3.56
N LYS A 196 -27.51 37.13 -4.43
CA LYS A 196 -27.98 35.75 -4.58
C LYS A 196 -26.91 34.80 -5.10
N ILE A 197 -26.02 35.27 -5.99
CA ILE A 197 -24.86 34.50 -6.44
C ILE A 197 -23.89 34.27 -5.27
N ALA A 198 -23.66 35.28 -4.43
CA ALA A 198 -22.82 35.15 -3.25
C ALA A 198 -23.39 34.13 -2.25
N ASP A 199 -24.69 34.20 -1.96
CA ASP A 199 -25.38 33.25 -1.07
C ASP A 199 -25.29 31.81 -1.59
N LEU A 200 -25.55 31.61 -2.90
CA LEU A 200 -25.42 30.28 -3.52
C LEU A 200 -23.99 29.76 -3.50
N LYS A 201 -22.99 30.63 -3.68
CA LYS A 201 -21.58 30.26 -3.57
C LYS A 201 -21.23 29.81 -2.16
N VAL A 202 -21.70 30.53 -1.14
CA VAL A 202 -21.48 30.16 0.27
C VAL A 202 -22.16 28.82 0.57
N GLY A 203 -23.42 28.65 0.20
CA GLY A 203 -24.17 27.39 0.42
C GLY A 203 -23.49 26.18 -0.24
N HIS A 204 -23.10 26.30 -1.51
CA HIS A 204 -22.38 25.22 -2.18
C HIS A 204 -21.00 24.95 -1.57
N GLN A 205 -20.31 25.99 -1.10
CA GLN A 205 -19.02 25.81 -0.42
C GLN A 205 -19.19 25.04 0.89
N GLU A 206 -20.23 25.32 1.67
CA GLU A 206 -20.58 24.58 2.88
C GLU A 206 -20.94 23.11 2.59
N GLU A 207 -21.78 22.87 1.57
CA GLU A 207 -22.13 21.52 1.11
C GLU A 207 -20.89 20.70 0.73
N LEU A 208 -19.98 21.29 -0.05
CA LEU A 208 -18.74 20.63 -0.46
C LEU A 208 -17.82 20.33 0.73
N VAL A 209 -17.75 21.23 1.73
CA VAL A 209 -16.98 21.00 2.95
C VAL A 209 -17.58 19.86 3.77
N ASN A 210 -18.90 19.78 3.89
CA ASN A 210 -19.60 18.70 4.59
C ASN A 210 -19.39 17.36 3.89
N GLN A 211 -19.57 17.30 2.57
CA GLN A 211 -19.30 16.08 1.79
C GLN A 211 -17.86 15.61 1.92
N ARG A 212 -16.89 16.54 1.89
CA ARG A 212 -15.47 16.20 2.12
C ARG A 212 -15.25 15.66 3.53
N HIS A 213 -15.90 16.24 4.53
CA HIS A 213 -15.82 15.76 5.91
C HIS A 213 -16.39 14.33 6.02
N ASP A 214 -17.56 14.07 5.46
CA ASP A 214 -18.21 12.76 5.46
C ASP A 214 -17.34 11.69 4.78
N VAL A 215 -16.79 12.01 3.61
CA VAL A 215 -15.85 11.12 2.89
C VAL A 215 -14.60 10.85 3.73
N THR A 216 -14.04 11.87 4.37
CA THR A 216 -12.86 11.73 5.23
C THR A 216 -13.16 10.83 6.44
N MET A 217 -14.33 11.00 7.05
CA MET A 217 -14.80 10.16 8.15
C MET A 217 -15.02 8.72 7.68
N MET A 218 -15.67 8.51 6.54
CA MET A 218 -15.87 7.18 5.95
C MET A 218 -14.54 6.47 5.67
N ILE A 219 -13.56 7.16 5.08
CA ILE A 219 -12.21 6.62 4.86
C ILE A 219 -11.55 6.24 6.20
N SER A 220 -11.70 7.07 7.24
CA SER A 220 -11.18 6.76 8.58
C SER A 220 -11.79 5.49 9.16
N TYR A 221 -13.11 5.29 9.02
CA TYR A 221 -13.78 4.07 9.45
C TYR A 221 -13.31 2.84 8.66
N ILE A 222 -13.27 2.93 7.33
CA ILE A 222 -12.77 1.85 6.46
C ILE A 222 -11.35 1.46 6.86
N ASN A 223 -10.47 2.42 7.12
CA ASN A 223 -9.10 2.15 7.54
C ASN A 223 -9.02 1.50 8.93
N LYS A 224 -9.86 1.93 9.88
CA LYS A 224 -9.94 1.32 11.21
C LYS A 224 -10.42 -0.13 11.12
N ASP A 225 -11.47 -0.39 10.35
CA ASP A 225 -12.02 -1.74 10.14
C ASP A 225 -11.00 -2.64 9.42
N ALA A 226 -10.37 -2.15 8.37
CA ALA A 226 -9.32 -2.89 7.65
C ALA A 226 -8.12 -3.21 8.55
N ASN A 227 -7.71 -2.28 9.43
CA ASN A 227 -6.63 -2.53 10.39
C ASN A 227 -7.04 -3.54 11.47
N ALA A 228 -8.27 -3.44 11.99
CA ALA A 228 -8.80 -4.40 12.96
C ALA A 228 -8.87 -5.82 12.39
N LEU A 229 -9.30 -5.96 11.13
CA LEU A 229 -9.30 -7.23 10.40
C LEU A 229 -7.88 -7.78 10.24
N LYS A 230 -6.93 -6.96 9.77
CA LYS A 230 -5.52 -7.35 9.64
C LYS A 230 -4.91 -7.80 10.99
N GLU A 231 -5.21 -7.10 12.08
CA GLU A 231 -4.74 -7.48 13.41
C GLU A 231 -5.39 -8.76 13.94
N CYS A 232 -6.66 -8.98 13.62
CA CYS A 232 -7.36 -10.23 13.94
C CYS A 232 -6.74 -11.40 13.19
N GLU A 233 -6.58 -11.28 11.87
CA GLU A 233 -5.90 -12.27 11.03
C GLU A 233 -4.49 -12.55 11.54
N LYS A 234 -3.69 -11.52 11.79
CA LYS A 234 -2.33 -11.67 12.33
C LYS A 234 -2.32 -12.45 13.65
N ARG A 235 -3.30 -12.23 14.53
CA ARG A 235 -3.44 -12.98 15.79
C ARG A 235 -3.80 -14.45 15.55
N ILE A 236 -4.70 -14.73 14.61
CA ILE A 236 -5.08 -16.10 14.23
C ILE A 236 -3.85 -16.83 13.65
N TRP A 237 -3.20 -16.25 12.65
CA TRP A 237 -1.98 -16.78 12.05
C TRP A 237 -0.88 -17.01 13.08
N SER A 238 -0.65 -16.06 13.99
CA SER A 238 0.34 -16.23 15.06
C SER A 238 0.02 -17.40 16.00
N ARG A 239 -1.26 -17.65 16.31
CA ARG A 239 -1.67 -18.80 17.12
C ARG A 239 -1.48 -20.11 16.36
N GLU A 240 -1.85 -20.15 15.08
CA GLU A 240 -1.67 -21.34 14.23
C GLU A 240 -0.19 -21.69 14.08
N VAL A 241 0.66 -20.71 13.78
CA VAL A 241 2.12 -20.88 13.70
C VAL A 241 2.68 -21.39 15.03
N SER A 242 2.25 -20.83 16.16
CA SER A 242 2.68 -21.29 17.49
C SER A 242 2.25 -22.74 17.76
N SER A 243 1.00 -23.08 17.43
CA SER A 243 0.46 -24.45 17.55
C SER A 243 1.22 -25.45 16.68
N LEU A 244 1.50 -25.09 15.42
CA LEU A 244 2.28 -25.91 14.50
C LEU A 244 3.73 -26.10 14.98
N LYS A 245 4.38 -25.04 15.48
CA LYS A 245 5.70 -25.15 16.10
C LYS A 245 5.69 -26.10 17.30
N GLY A 246 4.71 -25.97 18.19
CA GLY A 246 4.55 -26.89 19.32
C GLY A 246 4.24 -28.35 18.91
N ARG A 247 3.60 -28.57 17.76
CA ARG A 247 3.44 -29.92 17.17
C ARG A 247 4.77 -30.46 16.64
N ILE A 248 5.53 -29.64 15.91
CA ILE A 248 6.86 -30.01 15.40
C ILE A 248 7.79 -30.39 16.56
N GLU A 249 7.84 -29.59 17.63
CA GLU A 249 8.64 -29.88 18.81
C GLU A 249 8.21 -31.16 19.55
N ARG A 250 6.92 -31.51 19.51
CA ARG A 250 6.44 -32.80 20.04
C ARG A 250 6.90 -33.97 19.18
N CYS A 251 6.68 -33.90 17.87
CA CYS A 251 7.13 -34.95 16.95
C CYS A 251 8.65 -35.12 16.99
N GLN A 252 9.42 -34.03 17.12
CA GLN A 252 10.87 -34.13 17.25
C GLN A 252 11.28 -34.85 18.54
N ARG A 253 10.61 -34.56 19.67
CA ARG A 253 10.85 -35.29 20.93
C ARG A 253 10.49 -36.77 20.83
N GLU A 254 9.39 -37.10 20.15
CA GLU A 254 8.99 -38.49 19.89
C GLU A 254 10.04 -39.21 19.04
N ILE A 255 10.53 -38.58 17.97
CA ILE A 255 11.63 -39.10 17.14
C ILE A 255 12.89 -39.32 17.99
N ASP A 256 13.27 -38.37 18.84
CA ASP A 256 14.46 -38.50 19.68
C ASP A 256 14.32 -39.65 20.70
N VAL A 257 13.12 -39.89 21.24
CA VAL A 257 12.83 -41.01 22.14
C VAL A 257 12.91 -42.33 21.38
N GLU A 258 12.28 -42.43 20.20
CA GLU A 258 12.34 -43.63 19.36
C GLU A 258 13.76 -43.94 18.91
N ASN A 259 14.54 -42.94 18.51
CA ASN A 259 15.95 -43.13 18.15
C ASN A 259 16.77 -43.68 19.32
N LYS A 260 16.52 -43.20 20.55
CA LYS A 260 17.17 -43.75 21.76
C LYS A 260 16.72 -45.17 22.05
N ALA A 261 15.43 -45.47 21.91
CA ALA A 261 14.90 -46.82 22.10
C ALA A 261 15.49 -47.80 21.09
N HIS A 262 15.55 -47.41 19.80
CA HIS A 262 16.20 -48.17 18.74
C HIS A 262 17.69 -48.39 18.99
N ALA A 263 18.44 -47.36 19.39
CA ALA A 263 19.86 -47.51 19.72
C ALA A 263 20.08 -48.49 20.89
N ASN A 264 19.23 -48.44 21.91
CA ASN A 264 19.28 -49.37 23.04
C ASN A 264 18.94 -50.82 22.61
N GLN A 265 17.91 -51.00 21.76
CA GLN A 265 17.56 -52.30 21.20
C GLN A 265 18.71 -52.86 20.35
N GLU A 266 19.32 -52.04 19.51
CA GLU A 266 20.47 -52.45 18.69
C GLU A 266 21.65 -52.87 19.56
N SER A 267 21.98 -52.09 20.59
CA SER A 267 23.04 -52.44 21.55
C SER A 267 22.75 -53.75 22.28
N PHE A 268 21.51 -53.96 22.71
CA PHE A 268 21.09 -55.20 23.38
C PHE A 268 21.21 -56.42 22.44
N LEU A 269 20.76 -56.28 21.19
CA LEU A 269 20.85 -57.35 20.19
C LEU A 269 22.31 -57.66 19.85
N ARG A 270 23.15 -56.65 19.64
CA ARG A 270 24.60 -56.83 19.43
C ARG A 270 25.24 -57.58 20.60
N GLN A 271 24.92 -57.20 21.83
CA GLN A 271 25.41 -57.89 23.03
C GLN A 271 24.93 -59.34 23.08
N LYS A 272 23.68 -59.62 22.71
CA LYS A 272 23.13 -60.99 22.69
C LYS A 272 23.73 -61.86 21.60
N ILE A 273 24.00 -61.28 20.43
CA ILE A 273 24.72 -61.95 19.35
C ILE A 273 26.11 -62.34 19.85
N GLU A 274 26.86 -61.41 20.45
CA GLU A 274 28.19 -61.67 21.01
C GLU A 274 28.18 -62.73 22.12
N GLU A 275 27.16 -62.71 22.97
CA GLU A 275 27.01 -63.71 24.04
C GLU A 275 26.69 -65.10 23.47
N ASN A 276 25.92 -65.17 22.39
CA ASN A 276 25.61 -66.42 21.70
C ASN A 276 26.80 -66.96 20.90
N THR A 277 27.51 -66.12 20.16
CA THR A 277 28.73 -66.54 19.44
C THR A 277 29.77 -67.07 20.42
N ARG A 278 29.93 -66.43 21.58
CA ARG A 278 30.82 -66.94 22.63
C ARG A 278 30.38 -68.31 23.18
N ARG A 279 29.07 -68.56 23.31
CA ARG A 279 28.55 -69.87 23.71
C ARG A 279 28.75 -70.91 22.62
N GLU A 280 28.52 -70.56 21.36
CA GLU A 280 28.78 -71.43 20.21
C GLU A 280 30.26 -71.84 20.18
N GLU A 281 31.18 -70.88 20.32
CA GLU A 281 32.61 -71.17 20.41
C GLU A 281 32.97 -72.08 21.61
N GLU A 282 32.30 -71.92 22.74
CA GLU A 282 32.53 -72.79 23.91
C GLU A 282 32.05 -74.22 23.66
N VAL A 283 30.87 -74.37 23.05
CA VAL A 283 30.33 -75.67 22.65
C VAL A 283 31.23 -76.34 21.62
N ASP A 284 31.69 -75.59 20.62
CA ASP A 284 32.63 -76.10 19.60
C ASP A 284 33.93 -76.57 20.24
N ARG A 285 34.50 -75.81 21.19
CA ARG A 285 35.71 -76.23 21.94
C ARG A 285 35.49 -77.50 22.75
N ILE A 286 34.32 -77.65 23.38
CA ILE A 286 33.98 -78.87 24.13
C ILE A 286 33.84 -80.04 23.16
N TYR A 287 33.14 -79.84 22.05
CA TYR A 287 32.94 -80.85 21.02
C TYR A 287 34.27 -81.32 20.43
N ASP A 288 35.17 -80.40 20.06
CA ASP A 288 36.49 -80.72 19.53
C ASP A 288 37.32 -81.51 20.54
N LYS A 289 37.25 -81.13 21.83
CA LYS A 289 37.94 -81.84 22.91
C LYS A 289 37.40 -83.26 23.08
N ASP A 290 36.08 -83.43 23.19
CA ASP A 290 35.44 -84.74 23.33
C ASP A 290 35.72 -85.63 22.11
N THR A 291 35.71 -85.04 20.91
CA THR A 291 36.03 -85.74 19.67
C THR A 291 37.49 -86.20 19.66
N SER A 292 38.43 -85.36 20.08
CA SER A 292 39.84 -85.74 20.25
C SER A 292 40.03 -86.83 21.30
N GLU A 293 39.35 -86.74 22.46
CA GLU A 293 39.38 -87.77 23.49
C GLU A 293 38.83 -89.12 23.00
N LEU A 294 37.71 -89.11 22.26
CA LEU A 294 37.16 -90.32 21.64
C LEU A 294 38.09 -90.89 20.56
N GLN A 295 38.70 -90.04 19.72
CA GLN A 295 39.68 -90.47 18.72
C GLN A 295 40.89 -91.13 19.38
N ASN A 296 41.43 -90.53 20.44
CA ASN A 296 42.53 -91.10 21.23
C ASN A 296 42.13 -92.45 21.85
N LYS A 297 40.94 -92.56 22.45
CA LYS A 297 40.42 -93.84 22.98
C LYS A 297 40.26 -94.89 21.88
N LEU A 298 39.76 -94.51 20.71
CA LEU A 298 39.65 -95.41 19.56
C LEU A 298 41.02 -95.87 19.06
N GLU A 299 42.02 -95.00 19.07
CA GLU A 299 43.39 -95.33 18.69
C GLU A 299 44.01 -96.31 19.70
N ILE A 300 43.86 -96.06 21.00
CA ILE A 300 44.30 -96.99 22.07
C ILE A 300 43.61 -98.36 21.92
N MET A 301 42.29 -98.38 21.72
CA MET A 301 41.55 -99.63 21.51
C MET A 301 41.99 -100.37 20.24
N ARG A 302 42.38 -99.64 19.18
CA ARG A 302 42.93 -100.24 17.96
C ARG A 302 44.32 -100.83 18.22
N THR A 303 45.20 -100.13 18.93
CA THR A 303 46.52 -100.65 19.29
C THR A 303 46.39 -101.87 20.19
N GLU A 304 45.53 -101.84 21.21
CA GLU A 304 45.26 -102.99 22.09
C GLU A 304 44.69 -104.17 21.30
N ARG A 305 43.74 -103.92 20.38
CA ARG A 305 43.23 -104.97 19.47
C ARG A 305 44.36 -105.57 18.64
N ASP A 306 45.22 -104.74 18.06
CA ASP A 306 46.31 -105.19 17.21
C ASP A 306 47.37 -105.99 18.01
N GLU A 307 47.65 -105.59 19.25
CA GLU A 307 48.47 -106.37 20.20
C GLU A 307 47.85 -107.71 20.56
N VAL A 308 46.54 -107.75 20.85
CA VAL A 308 45.82 -108.99 21.14
C VAL A 308 45.79 -109.90 19.91
N LEU A 309 45.60 -109.35 18.71
CA LEU A 309 45.67 -110.11 17.45
C LEU A 309 47.07 -110.68 17.21
N LEU A 310 48.13 -109.93 17.52
CA LEU A 310 49.51 -110.42 17.44
C LEU A 310 49.71 -111.59 18.40
N ARG A 311 49.28 -111.43 19.66
CA ARG A 311 49.39 -112.47 20.69
C ARG A 311 48.56 -113.71 20.36
N LEU A 312 47.38 -113.53 19.75
CA LEU A 312 46.56 -114.63 19.26
C LEU A 312 47.31 -115.42 18.18
N LYS A 313 47.91 -114.73 17.19
CA LYS A 313 48.73 -115.37 16.15
C LYS A 313 49.92 -116.13 16.74
N GLU A 314 50.62 -115.55 17.72
CA GLU A 314 51.73 -116.23 18.40
C GLU A 314 51.27 -117.51 19.13
N LEU A 315 50.09 -117.47 19.76
CA LEU A 315 49.48 -118.64 20.42
C LEU A 315 48.98 -119.68 19.43
N GLU A 316 48.38 -119.27 18.31
CA GLU A 316 48.00 -120.15 17.20
C GLU A 316 49.24 -120.84 16.62
N GLU A 317 50.30 -120.10 16.32
CA GLU A 317 51.58 -120.65 15.87
C GLU A 317 52.24 -121.58 16.91
N ALA A 318 52.11 -121.27 18.21
CA ALA A 318 52.58 -122.15 19.27
C ALA A 318 51.74 -123.44 19.35
N TYR A 319 50.42 -123.34 19.25
CA TYR A 319 49.51 -124.47 19.24
C TYR A 319 49.76 -125.38 18.02
N ASP A 320 49.90 -124.80 16.83
CA ASP A 320 50.20 -125.54 15.59
C ASP A 320 51.54 -126.27 15.71
N ARG A 321 52.56 -125.66 16.31
CA ARG A 321 53.83 -126.32 16.64
C ARG A 321 53.63 -127.49 17.61
N ASP A 322 52.84 -127.30 18.66
CA ASP A 322 52.54 -128.33 19.67
C ASP A 322 51.78 -129.52 19.05
N VAL A 323 50.80 -129.24 18.17
CA VAL A 323 50.05 -130.24 17.41
C VAL A 323 50.95 -130.99 16.44
N ALA A 324 51.81 -130.29 15.70
CA ALA A 324 52.80 -130.90 14.81
C ALA A 324 53.78 -131.80 15.59
N GLU A 325 54.25 -131.37 16.77
CA GLU A 325 55.12 -132.17 17.62
C GLU A 325 54.40 -133.41 18.16
N ARG A 326 53.13 -133.30 18.57
CA ARG A 326 52.31 -134.46 18.96
C ARG A 326 52.07 -135.42 17.80
N ALA A 327 51.83 -134.91 16.59
CA ALA A 327 51.68 -135.71 15.39
C ALA A 327 52.98 -136.50 15.10
N LEU A 328 54.12 -135.81 15.10
CA LEU A 328 55.45 -136.43 14.96
C LEU A 328 55.73 -137.48 16.04
N LYS A 329 55.39 -137.21 17.30
CA LYS A 329 55.52 -138.20 18.39
C LYS A 329 54.60 -139.41 18.18
N SER A 330 53.36 -139.20 17.71
CA SER A 330 52.44 -140.30 17.40
C SER A 330 52.89 -141.13 16.21
N GLU A 331 53.47 -140.50 15.18
CA GLU A 331 54.06 -141.18 14.02
C GLU A 331 55.32 -141.94 14.40
N ALA A 332 56.17 -141.36 15.25
CA ALA A 332 57.34 -142.04 15.82
C ALA A 332 56.91 -143.26 16.65
N GLN A 333 55.89 -143.12 17.50
CA GLN A 333 55.32 -144.23 18.25
C GLN A 333 54.69 -145.30 17.34
N ARG A 334 54.03 -144.90 16.23
CA ARG A 334 53.53 -145.85 15.22
C ARG A 334 54.67 -146.61 14.57
N LYS A 335 55.71 -145.93 14.10
CA LYS A 335 56.89 -146.57 13.51
C LYS A 335 57.58 -147.52 14.48
N GLN A 336 57.71 -147.12 15.74
CA GLN A 336 58.32 -147.96 16.78
C GLN A 336 57.49 -149.22 17.06
N ARG A 337 56.15 -149.11 17.08
CA ARG A 337 55.25 -150.27 17.17
C ARG A 337 55.31 -151.17 15.94
N GLU A 338 55.42 -150.60 14.74
CA GLU A 338 55.57 -151.35 13.49
C GLU A 338 56.93 -152.10 13.44
N GLU A 339 58.02 -151.48 13.93
CA GLU A 339 59.34 -152.11 14.05
C GLU A 339 59.40 -153.21 15.12
N GLU A 340 58.71 -153.04 16.25
CA GLU A 340 58.56 -154.09 17.28
C GLU A 340 57.71 -155.26 16.76
N ALA A 341 56.61 -154.99 16.06
CA ALA A 341 55.81 -156.03 15.41
C ALA A 341 56.61 -156.80 14.34
N ALA A 342 57.46 -156.11 13.58
CA ALA A 342 58.35 -156.74 12.59
C ALA A 342 59.41 -157.64 13.25
N ARG A 343 59.98 -157.23 14.39
CA ARG A 343 60.90 -158.07 15.18
C ARG A 343 60.22 -159.32 15.75
N ALA A 344 59.05 -159.17 16.35
CA ALA A 344 58.27 -160.29 16.89
C ALA A 344 57.87 -161.30 15.79
N ALA A 345 57.50 -160.83 14.60
CA ALA A 345 57.20 -161.70 13.46
C ALA A 345 58.44 -162.43 12.92
N GLY A 346 59.63 -161.82 13.00
CA GLY A 346 60.89 -162.47 12.66
C GLY A 346 61.27 -163.58 13.64
N GLU A 347 61.07 -163.35 14.95
CA GLU A 347 61.31 -164.35 16.00
C GLU A 347 60.34 -165.53 15.90
N GLN A 348 59.07 -165.30 15.58
CA GLN A 348 58.08 -166.37 15.35
C GLN A 348 58.46 -167.28 14.18
N ARG A 349 58.94 -166.71 13.06
CA ARG A 349 59.40 -167.52 11.91
C ARG A 349 60.64 -168.36 12.24
N SER A 350 61.54 -167.85 13.08
CA SER A 350 62.70 -168.60 13.58
C SER A 350 62.28 -169.78 14.46
N LEU A 351 61.28 -169.56 15.32
CA LEU A 351 60.70 -170.60 16.16
C LEU A 351 60.03 -171.71 15.32
N GLU A 352 59.23 -171.34 14.33
CA GLU A 352 58.57 -172.29 13.42
C GLU A 352 59.59 -173.13 12.61
N ALA A 353 60.67 -172.51 12.12
CA ALA A 353 61.73 -173.21 11.41
C ALA A 353 62.47 -174.23 12.31
N SER A 354 62.71 -173.89 13.59
CA SER A 354 63.37 -174.80 14.53
C SER A 354 62.51 -176.00 14.94
N ILE A 355 61.19 -175.83 15.05
CA ILE A 355 60.22 -176.92 15.30
C ILE A 355 60.18 -177.90 14.12
N LEU A 356 60.20 -177.38 12.87
CA LEU A 356 60.18 -178.21 11.66
C LEU A 356 61.43 -179.11 11.55
N LEU A 357 62.59 -178.56 11.94
CA LEU A 357 63.87 -179.28 11.94
C LEU A 357 63.88 -180.43 12.96
N GLN A 358 63.34 -180.20 14.16
CA GLN A 358 63.25 -181.22 15.22
C GLN A 358 62.32 -182.39 14.83
N CYS A 359 61.20 -182.10 14.17
CA CYS A 359 60.26 -183.13 13.71
C CYS A 359 60.86 -184.05 12.64
N ASN A 360 61.65 -183.51 11.70
CA ASN A 360 62.32 -184.32 10.68
C ASN A 360 63.40 -185.25 11.25
N TYR A 361 64.17 -184.79 12.24
CA TYR A 361 65.20 -185.60 12.87
C TYR A 361 64.60 -186.80 13.64
N ARG A 362 63.51 -186.59 14.38
CA ARG A 362 62.83 -187.67 15.14
C ARG A 362 62.24 -188.76 14.23
N MET A 363 61.76 -188.41 13.04
CA MET A 363 61.24 -189.35 12.04
C MET A 363 62.32 -190.22 11.39
N HIS A 364 63.55 -189.70 11.22
CA HIS A 364 64.66 -190.46 10.64
C HIS A 364 65.20 -191.53 11.61
N VAL A 365 65.30 -191.20 12.91
CA VAL A 365 65.80 -192.13 13.94
C VAL A 365 64.86 -193.33 14.13
N ALA A 366 63.54 -193.12 14.00
CA ALA A 366 62.54 -194.19 14.12
C ALA A 366 62.52 -195.20 12.95
N ARG A 367 63.07 -194.85 11.78
CA ARG A 367 63.11 -195.76 10.61
C ARG A 367 64.32 -196.69 10.59
N VAL A 368 65.37 -196.42 11.38
CA VAL A 368 66.63 -197.18 11.36
C VAL A 368 66.65 -198.32 12.40
N THR A 369 65.83 -198.26 13.45
CA THR A 369 65.84 -199.25 14.55
C THR A 369 64.86 -200.42 14.38
N LEU A 370 64.02 -200.41 13.32
CA LEU A 370 62.97 -201.43 13.10
C LEU A 370 63.31 -202.51 12.06
N SER A 371 64.53 -202.55 11.48
CA SER A 371 64.83 -203.34 10.27
C SER A 371 65.71 -204.60 10.39
N ASP A 372 66.19 -205.03 11.58
CA ASP A 372 67.20 -206.11 11.66
C ASP A 372 66.79 -207.44 12.32
N ILE A 373 65.52 -207.70 12.65
CA ILE A 373 65.12 -209.04 13.17
C ILE A 373 63.81 -209.55 12.53
N ARG A 374 63.97 -210.42 11.51
CA ARG A 374 63.18 -211.66 11.20
C ARG A 374 62.45 -211.72 9.83
N ASN A 375 63.08 -212.45 8.90
CA ASN A 375 62.54 -213.05 7.66
C ASN A 375 61.32 -213.98 7.91
N PRO A 376 60.32 -214.12 6.98
CA PRO A 376 60.41 -215.11 5.87
C PRO A 376 59.67 -214.77 4.53
N LYS A 377 59.96 -215.59 3.50
CA LYS A 377 59.58 -215.57 2.06
C LYS A 377 58.09 -215.86 1.71
N LYS A 378 57.55 -215.23 0.63
CA LYS A 378 56.96 -215.87 -0.61
C LYS A 378 56.15 -214.90 -1.53
N GLY A 379 56.52 -214.79 -2.82
CA GLY A 379 55.61 -215.03 -3.97
C GLY A 379 54.86 -213.90 -4.75
N LYS A 380 55.49 -213.38 -5.83
CA LYS A 380 55.05 -213.27 -7.27
C LYS A 380 53.67 -212.65 -7.71
N LYS A 381 53.71 -211.51 -8.45
CA LYS A 381 53.36 -211.31 -9.92
C LYS A 381 53.26 -209.80 -10.29
N GLY A 382 54.17 -209.28 -11.14
CA GLY A 382 53.89 -208.77 -12.52
C GLY A 382 53.94 -207.23 -12.60
N GLY A 383 55.01 -206.57 -13.12
CA GLY A 383 55.21 -206.12 -14.52
C GLY A 383 54.63 -204.69 -14.73
N LYS A 384 55.21 -203.68 -15.39
CA LYS A 384 56.29 -203.59 -16.41
C LYS A 384 56.60 -202.08 -16.67
N LYS A 385 57.88 -201.78 -16.96
CA LYS A 385 58.44 -200.81 -17.95
C LYS A 385 58.55 -199.28 -17.68
N LYS A 386 59.83 -198.84 -17.77
CA LYS A 386 60.48 -197.79 -18.61
C LYS A 386 59.80 -196.40 -18.63
N LYS A 387 60.51 -195.30 -18.39
CA LYS A 387 61.83 -194.92 -18.93
C LYS A 387 62.46 -193.88 -18.01
#